data_AF-A0A3E3ECF1-F1
#
_entry.id   AF-A0A3E3ECF1-F1
#
_cell.length_a   1.000
_cell.length_b   1.000
_cell.length_c   1.000
_cell.angle_alpha   90.00
_cell.angle_beta   90.00
_cell.angle_gamma   90.00
#
_symmetry.space_group_name_H-M   'P 1'
#
loop_
_entity.id
_entity.type
_entity.pdbx_description
1 polymer ?
#
loop_
_entity_poly.entity_id
_entity_poly.type
_entity_poly.pdbx_seq_one_letter_code
_entity_poly.pdbx_strand_id
1 'polypeptide(L)'
;MNKSFPIFVVEVNDKNVIINIKYFSSFSFKKFNDDAKKVYDKTLEAFDKGDELLFPKSSEGLSFHVRPKAANSNDTFEFSNGNQITKRTFWANKSTVEGLIKNYNIN
;
A
#
# COMPACT_ATOMS: atom_id res chain seq x y z
N MET A 1 3.14 14.70 10.95
CA MET A 1 3.84 15.33 9.81
C MET A 1 3.15 14.89 8.53
N ASN A 2 2.60 15.82 7.73
CA ASN A 2 1.96 15.48 6.45
C ASN A 2 3.05 15.29 5.39
N LYS A 3 3.38 14.04 5.06
CA LYS A 3 4.43 13.73 4.10
C LYS A 3 3.89 13.88 2.68
N SER A 4 4.66 14.57 1.84
CA SER A 4 4.47 14.62 0.39
C SER A 4 5.64 13.92 -0.29
N PHE A 5 5.37 13.43 -1.50
CA PHE A 5 6.32 12.69 -2.31
C PHE A 5 6.27 13.23 -3.73
N PRO A 6 7.42 13.41 -4.39
CA PRO A 6 7.43 13.58 -5.83
C PRO A 6 7.10 12.24 -6.50
N ILE A 7 6.22 12.24 -7.49
CA ILE A 7 5.90 11.04 -8.27
C ILE A 7 5.95 11.31 -9.78
N PHE A 8 6.24 10.26 -10.53
CA PHE A 8 6.06 10.20 -11.98
C PHE A 8 4.89 9.28 -12.31
N VAL A 9 3.98 9.74 -13.15
CA VAL A 9 2.92 8.91 -13.72
C VAL A 9 3.23 8.71 -15.18
N VAL A 10 3.53 7.47 -15.55
CA VAL A 10 3.83 7.06 -16.92
C VAL A 10 2.59 6.35 -17.47
N GLU A 11 1.96 6.97 -18.46
CA GLU A 11 0.82 6.37 -19.16
C GLU A 11 1.37 5.60 -20.37
N VAL A 12 0.97 4.34 -20.50
CA VAL A 12 1.35 3.45 -21.61
C VAL A 12 0.09 2.98 -22.33
N ASN A 13 0.19 2.75 -23.64
CA ASN A 13 -0.89 2.14 -24.41
C ASN A 13 -0.87 0.60 -24.31
N ASP A 14 -1.81 -0.07 -24.97
CA ASP A 14 -1.94 -1.54 -24.98
C ASP A 14 -0.72 -2.27 -25.58
N LYS A 15 0.16 -1.55 -26.28
CA LYS A 15 1.42 -2.06 -26.84
C LYS A 15 2.63 -1.75 -25.95
N ASN A 16 2.41 -1.35 -24.70
CA ASN A 16 3.45 -0.91 -23.75
C ASN A 16 4.31 0.27 -24.23
N VAL A 17 3.80 1.06 -25.18
CA VAL A 17 4.48 2.28 -25.63
C VAL A 17 4.06 3.43 -24.72
N ILE A 18 5.05 4.17 -24.21
CA ILE A 18 4.81 5.38 -23.40
C ILE A 18 4.11 6.42 -24.28
N ILE A 19 2.94 6.87 -23.83
CA ILE A 19 2.15 7.91 -24.51
C ILE A 19 2.20 9.24 -23.77
N ASN A 20 2.48 9.23 -22.47
CA ASN A 20 2.52 10.43 -21.65
C ASN A 20 3.34 10.21 -20.38
N ILE A 21 3.97 11.28 -19.88
CA ILE A 21 4.67 11.29 -18.59
C ILE A 21 4.27 12.56 -17.85
N LYS A 22 3.70 12.41 -16.66
CA LYS A 22 3.35 13.53 -15.77
C LYS A 22 4.23 13.49 -14.52
N TYR A 23 4.65 14.66 -14.08
CA TYR A 23 5.38 14.82 -12.83
C TYR A 23 4.53 15.60 -11.84
N PHE A 24 4.36 15.04 -10.64
CA PHE A 24 3.72 15.72 -9.52
C PHE A 24 4.74 15.92 -8.41
N SER A 25 5.12 17.17 -8.15
CA SER A 25 6.12 17.52 -7.13
C SER A 25 5.63 17.26 -5.69
N SER A 26 4.31 17.26 -5.49
CA SER A 26 3.69 17.06 -4.18
C SER A 26 2.47 16.17 -4.26
N PHE A 27 2.69 14.86 -4.15
CA PHE A 27 1.67 13.82 -3.98
C PHE A 27 1.58 13.38 -2.52
N SER A 28 0.37 13.25 -1.96
CA SER A 28 0.19 12.87 -0.56
C SER A 28 -1.02 11.97 -0.35
N PHE A 29 -0.87 11.04 0.60
CA PHE A 29 -1.94 10.18 1.09
C PHE A 29 -2.70 10.76 2.30
N LYS A 30 -2.45 12.02 2.68
CA LYS A 30 -3.02 12.67 3.89
C LYS A 30 -4.54 12.46 4.05
N LYS A 31 -5.29 12.45 2.94
CA LYS A 31 -6.75 12.19 2.92
C LYS A 31 -7.14 10.87 3.58
N PHE A 32 -6.24 9.90 3.63
CA PHE A 32 -6.49 8.53 4.07
C PHE A 32 -5.86 8.21 5.43
N ASN A 33 -5.56 9.22 6.25
CA ASN A 33 -4.97 9.01 7.58
C ASN A 33 -5.82 8.09 8.48
N ASP A 34 -7.14 8.22 8.44
CA ASP A 34 -8.03 7.39 9.26
C ASP A 34 -7.99 5.92 8.82
N ASP A 35 -7.98 5.67 7.51
CA ASP A 35 -7.82 4.32 6.96
C ASP A 35 -6.43 3.76 7.28
N ALA A 36 -5.38 4.57 7.19
CA ALA A 36 -4.03 4.16 7.56
C ALA A 36 -3.96 3.74 9.04
N LYS A 37 -4.62 4.50 9.93
CA LYS A 37 -4.72 4.14 11.35
C LYS A 37 -5.45 2.82 11.53
N LYS A 38 -6.61 2.63 10.89
CA LYS A 38 -7.37 1.37 10.99
C LYS A 38 -6.56 0.16 10.52
N VAL A 39 -5.83 0.30 9.40
CA VAL A 39 -4.95 -0.77 8.90
C VAL A 39 -3.83 -1.05 9.87
N TYR A 40 -3.22 -0.02 10.46
CA TYR A 40 -2.19 -0.19 11.47
C TYR A 40 -2.72 -0.90 12.73
N ASP A 41 -3.86 -0.46 13.26
CA ASP A 41 -4.48 -1.06 14.45
C ASP A 41 -4.83 -2.55 14.22
N LYS A 42 -5.40 -2.91 13.07
CA LYS A 42 -5.65 -4.31 12.69
C LYS A 42 -4.37 -5.12 12.53
N THR A 43 -3.29 -4.48 12.07
CA THR A 43 -1.98 -5.14 11.96
C THR A 43 -1.46 -5.47 13.35
N LEU A 44 -1.56 -4.55 14.31
CA LEU A 44 -1.23 -4.82 15.71
C LEU A 44 -2.07 -5.97 16.26
N GLU A 45 -3.39 -5.97 16.02
CA GLU A 45 -4.27 -7.06 16.45
C GLU A 45 -3.82 -8.43 15.90
N ALA A 46 -3.38 -8.50 14.64
CA ALA A 46 -2.84 -9.73 14.05
C ALA A 46 -1.58 -10.21 14.80
N PHE A 47 -0.67 -9.29 15.16
CA PHE A 47 0.52 -9.61 15.95
C PHE A 47 0.15 -10.03 17.37
N ASP A 48 -0.76 -9.32 18.05
CA ASP A 48 -1.16 -9.61 19.43
C ASP A 48 -1.83 -10.98 19.54
N LYS A 49 -2.64 -11.36 18.54
CA LYS A 49 -3.31 -12.66 18.47
C LYS A 49 -2.44 -13.77 17.89
N GLY A 50 -1.29 -13.44 17.30
CA GLY A 50 -0.46 -14.38 16.56
C GLY A 50 -1.20 -15.04 15.38
N ASP A 51 -2.12 -14.31 14.74
CA ASP A 51 -2.90 -14.82 13.60
C ASP A 51 -2.66 -13.94 12.37
N GLU A 52 -1.85 -14.45 11.43
CA GLU A 52 -1.54 -13.73 10.19
C GLU A 52 -2.74 -13.62 9.23
N LEU A 53 -3.80 -14.41 9.42
CA LEU A 53 -5.01 -14.33 8.59
C LEU A 53 -5.79 -13.04 8.83
N LEU A 54 -5.53 -12.37 9.97
CA LEU A 54 -6.10 -11.09 10.36
C LEU A 54 -5.42 -9.88 9.71
N PHE A 55 -4.30 -10.06 9.00
CA PHE A 55 -3.67 -8.96 8.29
C PHE A 55 -4.66 -8.33 7.30
N PRO A 56 -4.80 -6.98 7.30
CA PRO A 56 -5.73 -6.29 6.41
C PRO A 56 -5.47 -6.62 4.94
N LYS A 57 -6.51 -7.08 4.25
CA LYS A 57 -6.47 -7.45 2.83
C LYS A 57 -6.95 -6.29 1.95
N SER A 58 -6.45 -6.24 0.71
CA SER A 58 -6.90 -5.22 -0.26
C SER A 58 -8.40 -5.29 -0.56
N SER A 59 -9.03 -6.45 -0.36
CA SER A 59 -10.47 -6.66 -0.54
C SER A 59 -11.34 -6.08 0.57
N GLU A 60 -10.77 -5.65 1.70
CA GLU A 60 -11.54 -5.09 2.83
C GLU A 60 -11.98 -3.63 2.62
N GLY A 61 -11.65 -3.04 1.46
CA GLY A 61 -12.12 -1.69 1.10
C GLY A 61 -11.43 -0.55 1.86
N LEU A 62 -10.46 -0.83 2.72
CA LEU A 62 -9.57 0.17 3.31
C LEU A 62 -8.59 0.70 2.26
N SER A 63 -8.07 1.92 2.42
CA SER A 63 -7.13 2.52 1.45
C SER A 63 -5.75 1.85 1.37
N PHE A 64 -5.41 1.01 2.35
CA PHE A 64 -4.13 0.30 2.43
C PHE A 64 -4.35 -1.16 2.84
N HIS A 65 -3.33 -1.98 2.66
CA HIS A 65 -3.33 -3.39 3.08
C HIS A 65 -1.93 -3.85 3.49
N VAL A 66 -1.84 -5.02 4.11
CA VAL A 66 -0.56 -5.69 4.42
C VAL A 66 -0.37 -6.85 3.46
N ARG A 67 0.80 -6.91 2.81
CA ARG A 67 1.12 -7.98 1.83
C ARG A 67 2.62 -8.27 1.80
N PRO A 68 3.04 -9.51 1.43
CA PRO A 68 4.45 -9.82 1.22
C PRO A 68 5.21 -8.80 0.37
N LYS A 69 6.39 -8.42 0.87
CA LYS A 69 7.44 -7.70 0.14
C LYS A 69 8.77 -8.22 0.66
N ALA A 70 9.32 -9.19 -0.05
CA ALA A 70 10.50 -9.94 0.34
C ALA A 70 11.29 -10.33 -0.92
N ALA A 71 12.55 -10.74 -0.76
CA ALA A 71 13.36 -11.17 -1.91
C ALA A 71 12.77 -12.42 -2.59
N ASN A 72 12.24 -13.36 -1.80
CA ASN A 72 11.54 -14.56 -2.24
C ASN A 72 10.70 -15.11 -1.07
N SER A 73 10.07 -16.28 -1.23
CA SER A 73 9.25 -16.92 -0.19
C SER A 73 10.02 -17.29 1.08
N ASN A 74 11.33 -17.55 0.97
CA ASN A 74 12.19 -17.97 2.06
C ASN A 74 12.77 -16.79 2.85
N ASP A 75 12.57 -15.56 2.39
CA ASP A 75 12.91 -14.35 3.13
C ASP A 75 11.83 -14.07 4.19
N THR A 76 11.95 -14.80 5.29
CA THR A 76 10.97 -14.86 6.38
C THR A 76 11.43 -14.13 7.63
N PHE A 77 10.52 -14.01 8.59
CA PHE A 77 10.79 -13.64 9.97
C PHE A 77 9.89 -14.48 10.89
N GLU A 78 10.28 -14.61 12.16
CA GLU A 78 9.45 -15.25 13.17
C GLU A 78 8.29 -14.34 13.55
N PHE A 79 7.06 -14.83 13.38
CA PHE A 79 5.85 -14.13 13.79
C PHE A 79 5.49 -14.45 15.25
N SER A 80 4.53 -13.72 15.85
CA SER A 80 4.20 -13.85 17.28
C SER A 80 3.72 -15.24 17.72
N ASN A 81 3.28 -16.08 16.77
CA ASN A 81 2.91 -17.48 17.02
C ASN A 81 4.09 -18.47 16.86
N GLY A 82 5.31 -17.99 16.67
CA GLY A 82 6.52 -18.79 16.43
C GLY A 82 6.69 -19.28 14.98
N ASN A 83 5.72 -19.07 14.10
CA ASN A 83 5.83 -19.50 12.70
C ASN A 83 6.74 -18.56 11.91
N GLN A 84 7.49 -19.12 10.96
CA GLN A 84 8.22 -18.34 9.97
C GLN A 84 7.27 -17.91 8.84
N ILE A 85 7.08 -16.60 8.69
CA ILE A 85 6.24 -16.04 7.62
C ILE A 85 7.06 -15.10 6.74
N THR A 86 6.77 -15.06 5.44
CA THR A 86 7.49 -14.18 4.51
C THR A 86 7.30 -12.72 4.90
N LYS A 87 8.38 -11.92 4.89
CA LYS A 87 8.35 -10.50 5.29
C LYS A 87 7.24 -9.72 4.58
N ARG A 88 6.59 -8.84 5.33
CA ARG A 88 5.42 -8.06 4.93
C ARG A 88 5.73 -6.57 4.91
N THR A 89 4.93 -5.81 4.16
CA THR A 89 4.94 -4.34 4.22
C THR A 89 3.51 -3.81 4.06
N PHE A 90 3.34 -2.52 4.36
CA PHE A 90 2.11 -1.78 4.05
C PHE A 90 2.11 -1.35 2.58
N TRP A 91 1.00 -1.56 1.91
CA TRP A 91 0.78 -1.19 0.51
C TRP A 91 -0.41 -0.25 0.40
N ALA A 92 -0.30 0.78 -0.43
CA ALA A 92 -1.46 1.53 -0.88
C ALA A 92 -2.25 0.70 -1.90
N ASN A 93 -3.58 0.73 -1.80
CA ASN A 93 -4.43 0.05 -2.78
C ASN A 93 -4.34 0.75 -4.14
N LYS A 94 -4.45 -0.04 -5.21
CA LYS A 94 -4.46 0.47 -6.59
C LYS A 94 -5.53 1.55 -6.77
N SER A 95 -6.76 1.29 -6.33
CA SER A 95 -7.87 2.24 -6.39
C SER A 95 -7.61 3.54 -5.64
N THR A 96 -6.93 3.48 -4.49
CA THR A 96 -6.53 4.66 -3.71
C THR A 96 -5.56 5.54 -4.49
N VAL A 97 -4.53 4.94 -5.10
CA VAL A 97 -3.54 5.66 -5.92
C VAL A 97 -4.19 6.26 -7.17
N GLU A 98 -4.99 5.47 -7.89
CA GLU A 98 -5.72 5.93 -9.08
C GLU A 98 -6.67 7.09 -8.76
N GLY A 99 -7.40 7.00 -7.64
CA GLY A 99 -8.28 8.06 -7.17
C GLY A 99 -7.54 9.35 -6.85
N LEU A 100 -6.34 9.27 -6.27
CA LEU A 100 -5.50 10.45 -6.05
C LEU A 100 -5.04 11.05 -7.38
N ILE A 101 -4.45 10.26 -8.28
CA ILE A 101 -3.93 10.74 -9.56
C ILE A 101 -5.04 11.42 -10.39
N LYS A 102 -6.26 10.86 -10.42
CA LYS A 102 -7.39 11.48 -11.11
C LYS A 102 -7.71 12.88 -10.57
N ASN A 103 -7.69 13.08 -9.25
CA ASN A 103 -7.95 14.40 -8.66
C ASN A 103 -6.86 15.43 -9.02
N TYR A 104 -5.62 15.00 -9.25
CA TYR A 104 -4.55 15.89 -9.71
C TYR A 104 -4.67 16.27 -11.19
N ASN A 105 -5.37 15.48 -12.01
CA ASN A 105 -5.61 15.79 -13.43
C ASN A 105 -6.82 16.73 -13.65
N ILE A 106 -7.54 17.12 -12.59
CA ILE A 106 -8.73 18.00 -12.66
C ILE A 106 -8.40 19.46 -12.26
N ASN A 107 -7.18 19.74 -11.83
CA ASN A 107 -6.66 21.09 -11.61
C ASN A 107 -5.75 21.51 -12.76
#